data_AF-K2CE46-F1
#
_entry.id   AF-K2CE46-F1
#
_cell.length_a   1.000
_cell.length_b   1.000
_cell.length_c   1.000
_cell.angle_alpha   90.00
_cell.angle_beta   90.00
_cell.angle_gamma   90.00
#
_symmetry.space_group_name_H-M   'P 1'
#
loop_
_entity.id
_entity.type
_entity.pdbx_description
1 polymer ?
#
loop_
_entity_poly.entity_id
_entity_poly.type
_entity_poly.pdbx_seq_one_letter_code
_entity_poly.pdbx_strand_id
1 'polypeptide(L)'
;MNKQCTQCNKTFRIEPRDQEFYKKMAVPPPTLCPTCRFQRRLAWRNERNFYSRQCDLCKNPIITVYAPDAQKTVYCYKCWWSDQWDATDYARDMDWSQPFFPQFAQLRAVVPALALINDNGAQSENCEYTYDFSRGKNAYLVISSWFVEDSMYGYQINRVKDVYDSHFMFDSELIYEGIAVEKSYRCSWVMNIKSCRDITFGYDLQNCSDCILSAGLRNKQYCIWNEQYTQADYEQKKKDLQLDNQEAIEKLKIEF
;
A
#
# COMPACT_ATOMS: atom_id res chain seq x y z
N MET A 1 22.57 -23.18 -17.98
CA MET A 1 23.04 -22.46 -19.19
C MET A 1 23.20 -20.98 -18.85
N ASN A 2 24.31 -20.33 -19.22
CA ASN A 2 24.46 -18.87 -19.10
C ASN A 2 23.92 -18.19 -20.36
N LYS A 3 23.21 -17.07 -20.21
CA LYS A 3 22.72 -16.21 -21.30
C LYS A 3 23.06 -14.74 -21.03
N GLN A 4 23.19 -13.95 -22.09
CA GLN A 4 23.30 -12.49 -22.00
C GLN A 4 21.89 -11.86 -22.05
N CYS A 5 21.63 -10.86 -21.22
CA CYS A 5 20.38 -10.11 -21.21
C CYS A 5 20.31 -9.14 -22.39
N THR A 6 19.30 -9.25 -23.25
CA THR A 6 19.15 -8.37 -24.44
C THR A 6 18.79 -6.92 -24.13
N GLN A 7 18.48 -6.56 -22.88
CA GLN A 7 18.14 -5.19 -22.46
C GLN A 7 19.27 -4.48 -21.70
N CYS A 8 20.10 -5.21 -20.96
CA CYS A 8 21.16 -4.61 -20.12
C CYS A 8 22.53 -5.26 -20.27
N ASN A 9 22.69 -6.16 -21.24
CA ASN A 9 23.93 -6.87 -21.60
C ASN A 9 24.60 -7.68 -20.47
N LYS A 10 24.00 -7.74 -19.26
CA LYS A 10 24.46 -8.56 -18.14
C LYS A 10 24.22 -10.05 -18.41
N THR A 11 25.22 -10.88 -18.10
CA THR A 11 25.09 -12.34 -18.08
C THR A 11 24.21 -12.78 -16.90
N PHE A 12 23.34 -13.75 -17.14
CA PHE A 12 22.53 -14.40 -16.11
C PHE A 12 22.46 -15.91 -16.37
N ARG A 13 22.38 -16.69 -15.29
CA ARG A 13 22.25 -18.14 -15.35
C ARG A 13 20.77 -18.54 -15.45
N ILE A 14 20.52 -19.56 -16.25
CA ILE A 14 19.27 -20.31 -16.33
C ILE A 14 19.58 -21.70 -15.79
N GLU A 15 18.93 -22.12 -14.70
CA GLU A 15 19.27 -23.38 -14.04
C GLU A 15 18.83 -24.60 -14.88
N PRO A 16 19.40 -25.80 -14.64
CA PRO A 16 18.92 -27.04 -15.28
C PRO A 16 17.42 -27.24 -15.09
N ARG A 17 16.93 -27.04 -13.85
CA ARG A 17 15.51 -27.09 -13.49
C ARG A 17 14.65 -26.10 -14.29
N ASP A 18 15.14 -24.87 -14.52
CA ASP A 18 14.42 -23.88 -15.33
C ASP A 18 14.33 -24.34 -16.79
N GLN A 19 15.39 -24.94 -17.33
CA GLN A 19 15.42 -25.44 -18.71
C GLN A 19 14.44 -26.59 -18.93
N GLU A 20 14.37 -27.54 -17.98
CA GLU A 20 13.38 -28.61 -17.97
C GLU A 20 11.95 -28.06 -17.89
N PHE A 21 11.72 -27.04 -17.04
CA PHE A 21 10.44 -26.35 -16.95
C PHE A 21 10.03 -25.72 -18.28
N TYR A 22 10.90 -24.91 -18.92
CA TYR A 22 10.58 -24.28 -20.20
C TYR A 22 10.31 -25.32 -21.31
N LYS A 23 11.09 -26.41 -21.35
CA LYS A 23 10.86 -27.52 -22.29
C LYS A 23 9.51 -28.20 -22.05
N LYS A 24 9.17 -28.53 -20.80
CA LYS A 24 7.89 -29.15 -20.42
C LYS A 24 6.69 -28.26 -20.76
N MET A 25 6.84 -26.94 -20.58
CA MET A 25 5.81 -25.95 -20.90
C MET A 25 5.78 -25.56 -22.39
N ALA A 26 6.67 -26.10 -23.23
CA ALA A 26 6.83 -25.75 -24.64
C ALA A 26 7.02 -24.24 -24.91
N VAL A 27 7.68 -23.51 -23.99
CA VAL A 27 7.94 -22.06 -24.12
C VAL A 27 9.45 -21.76 -24.27
N PRO A 28 9.84 -20.65 -24.92
CA PRO A 28 11.24 -20.28 -25.04
C PRO A 28 11.85 -19.84 -23.70
N PRO A 29 13.14 -20.16 -23.44
CA PRO A 29 13.85 -19.66 -22.28
C PRO A 29 14.06 -18.14 -22.36
N PRO A 30 14.08 -17.43 -21.22
CA PRO A 30 14.14 -15.97 -21.18
C PRO A 30 15.35 -15.38 -21.92
N THR A 31 15.12 -14.25 -22.59
CA THR A 31 16.14 -13.38 -23.21
C THR A 31 16.62 -12.27 -22.28
N LEU A 32 15.96 -12.11 -21.13
CA LEU A 32 16.18 -11.03 -20.18
C LEU A 32 16.55 -11.57 -18.80
N CYS A 33 17.50 -10.92 -18.13
CA CYS A 33 17.85 -11.24 -16.75
C CYS A 33 16.65 -11.02 -15.79
N PRO A 34 16.65 -11.63 -14.59
CA PRO A 34 15.56 -11.49 -13.62
C PRO A 34 15.14 -10.02 -13.36
N THR A 35 16.11 -9.11 -13.26
CA THR A 35 15.89 -7.67 -13.01
C THR A 35 15.20 -6.95 -14.18
N CYS A 36 15.64 -7.16 -15.42
CA CYS A 36 14.98 -6.54 -16.59
C CYS A 36 13.59 -7.14 -16.83
N ARG A 37 13.39 -8.44 -16.55
CA ARG A 37 12.04 -9.03 -16.49
C ARG A 37 11.18 -8.36 -15.41
N PHE A 38 11.75 -8.01 -14.25
CA PHE A 38 11.04 -7.29 -13.20
C PHE A 38 10.65 -5.87 -13.60
N GLN A 39 11.58 -5.11 -14.19
CA GLN A 39 11.30 -3.77 -14.74
C GLN A 39 10.16 -3.82 -15.78
N ARG A 40 10.20 -4.76 -16.75
CA ARG A 40 9.11 -4.90 -17.73
C ARG A 40 7.76 -5.30 -17.11
N ARG A 41 7.77 -6.09 -16.02
CA ARG A 41 6.54 -6.39 -15.24
C ARG A 41 6.00 -5.15 -14.53
N LEU A 42 6.88 -4.26 -14.06
CA LEU A 42 6.49 -3.02 -13.38
C LEU A 42 6.21 -1.83 -14.32
N ALA A 43 6.63 -1.87 -15.58
CA ALA A 43 6.46 -0.76 -16.53
C ALA A 43 4.99 -0.41 -16.82
N TRP A 44 4.06 -1.34 -16.56
CA TRP A 44 2.62 -1.13 -16.66
C TRP A 44 1.97 -0.72 -15.34
N ARG A 45 2.74 -0.68 -14.23
CA ARG A 45 2.25 -0.28 -12.91
C ARG A 45 2.43 1.23 -12.72
N ASN A 46 1.45 2.01 -13.15
CA ASN A 46 1.42 3.47 -13.01
C ASN A 46 0.74 3.94 -11.72
N GLU A 47 0.13 3.04 -10.93
CA GLU A 47 -0.61 3.31 -9.69
C GLU A 47 0.21 3.86 -8.50
N ARG A 48 1.39 4.41 -8.78
CA ARG A 48 2.29 5.07 -7.83
C ARG A 48 2.67 6.49 -8.28
N ASN A 49 2.13 6.97 -9.41
CA ASN A 49 2.45 8.28 -9.98
C ASN A 49 1.17 8.96 -10.47
N PHE A 50 0.86 10.12 -9.87
CA PHE A 50 -0.31 10.92 -10.21
C PHE A 50 0.11 12.17 -10.97
N TYR A 51 -0.65 12.51 -12.00
CA TYR A 51 -0.39 13.62 -12.90
C TYR A 51 -1.64 14.49 -13.01
N SER A 52 -1.44 15.81 -13.02
CA SER A 52 -2.51 16.76 -13.32
C SER A 52 -2.61 16.97 -14.83
N ARG A 53 -3.84 17.01 -15.34
CA ARG A 53 -4.13 17.28 -16.75
C ARG A 53 -5.42 18.09 -16.88
N GLN A 54 -5.65 18.67 -18.05
CA GLN A 54 -7.02 18.95 -18.47
C GLN A 54 -7.66 17.64 -18.95
N CYS A 55 -8.94 17.46 -18.64
CA CYS A 55 -9.77 16.50 -19.33
C CYS A 55 -9.77 16.86 -20.80
N ASP A 56 -9.25 16.00 -21.66
CA ASP A 56 -9.14 16.33 -23.07
C ASP A 56 -10.50 16.51 -23.78
N LEU A 57 -11.59 16.10 -23.12
CA LEU A 57 -12.97 16.32 -23.54
C LEU A 57 -13.53 17.66 -23.03
N CYS A 58 -14.10 17.67 -21.82
CA CYS A 58 -14.77 18.82 -21.24
C CYS A 58 -13.84 19.94 -20.72
N LYS A 59 -12.52 19.82 -20.93
CA LYS A 59 -11.44 20.74 -20.51
C LYS A 59 -11.32 21.01 -19.00
N ASN A 60 -12.24 20.49 -18.20
CA ASN A 60 -12.19 20.49 -16.73
C ASN A 60 -10.89 19.84 -16.22
N PRO A 61 -10.26 20.38 -15.16
CA PRO A 61 -9.03 19.82 -14.59
C PRO A 61 -9.26 18.44 -13.92
N ILE A 62 -8.23 17.59 -13.93
CA ILE A 62 -8.27 16.19 -13.47
C ILE A 62 -6.96 15.79 -12.78
N ILE A 63 -7.03 14.84 -11.85
CA ILE A 63 -5.88 13.99 -11.48
C ILE A 63 -5.91 12.74 -12.36
N THR A 64 -4.77 12.10 -12.65
CA THR A 64 -4.69 10.83 -13.39
C THR A 64 -3.39 10.06 -13.13
N VAL A 65 -3.21 8.87 -13.74
CA VAL A 65 -1.93 8.11 -13.82
C VAL A 65 -1.19 8.21 -15.16
N TYR A 66 -1.56 9.16 -16.00
CA TYR A 66 -0.92 9.34 -17.31
C TYR A 66 -0.19 10.67 -17.41
N ALA A 67 1.10 10.62 -17.68
CA ALA A 67 1.93 11.81 -17.84
C ALA A 67 1.48 12.68 -19.05
N PRO A 68 1.77 13.99 -19.06
CA PRO A 68 1.47 14.86 -20.21
C PRO A 68 2.23 14.44 -21.48
N ASP A 69 3.48 14.00 -21.33
CA ASP A 69 4.33 13.48 -22.40
C ASP A 69 4.07 12.01 -22.74
N ALA A 70 3.19 11.32 -22.01
CA ALA A 70 2.75 9.96 -22.35
C ALA A 70 1.94 9.89 -23.66
N GLN A 71 1.70 11.03 -24.34
CA GLN A 71 1.00 11.15 -25.63
C GLN A 71 -0.33 10.39 -25.66
N LYS A 72 -1.02 10.45 -24.53
CA LYS A 72 -2.24 9.71 -24.22
C LYS A 72 -3.38 10.71 -24.05
N THR A 73 -4.56 10.47 -24.60
CA THR A 73 -5.77 11.28 -24.31
C THR A 73 -6.38 10.82 -22.98
N VAL A 74 -6.87 11.74 -22.12
CA VAL A 74 -7.33 11.41 -20.76
C VAL A 74 -8.56 12.23 -20.34
N TYR A 75 -9.59 11.57 -19.81
CA TYR A 75 -10.86 12.21 -19.43
C TYR A 75 -11.19 12.09 -17.94
N CYS A 76 -11.71 13.18 -17.34
CA CYS A 76 -12.16 13.19 -15.94
C CYS A 76 -13.27 12.16 -15.74
N TYR A 77 -13.43 11.65 -14.52
CA TYR A 77 -14.50 10.70 -14.17
C TYR A 77 -15.86 11.10 -14.77
N LYS A 78 -16.32 12.34 -14.56
CA LYS A 78 -17.63 12.82 -15.05
C LYS A 78 -17.76 12.86 -16.58
N CYS A 79 -16.66 13.10 -17.30
CA CYS A 79 -16.67 13.26 -18.76
C CYS A 79 -16.27 11.96 -19.48
N TRP A 80 -15.53 11.08 -18.82
CA TRP A 80 -15.38 9.68 -19.19
C TRP A 80 -16.73 8.96 -19.16
N TRP A 81 -17.59 9.28 -18.18
CA TRP A 81 -18.96 8.76 -18.01
C TRP A 81 -20.07 9.66 -18.59
N SER A 82 -19.81 10.44 -19.65
CA SER A 82 -20.84 11.26 -20.31
C SER A 82 -20.97 10.96 -21.80
N ASP A 83 -22.14 11.28 -22.37
CA ASP A 83 -22.45 11.15 -23.81
C ASP A 83 -21.68 12.14 -24.71
N GLN A 84 -20.58 12.72 -24.22
CA GLN A 84 -19.79 13.71 -24.93
C GLN A 84 -18.71 13.09 -25.83
N TRP A 85 -18.50 11.77 -25.78
CA TRP A 85 -17.54 11.04 -26.63
C TRP A 85 -18.01 9.59 -26.90
N ASP A 86 -17.57 9.00 -28.01
CA ASP A 86 -17.81 7.58 -28.33
C ASP A 86 -16.47 6.83 -28.52
N ALA A 87 -16.41 5.57 -28.07
CA ALA A 87 -15.24 4.71 -28.25
C ALA A 87 -15.17 4.11 -29.67
N THR A 88 -16.30 4.02 -30.38
CA THR A 88 -16.41 3.50 -31.76
C THR A 88 -15.80 4.44 -32.80
N ASP A 89 -15.67 5.74 -32.50
CA ASP A 89 -14.91 6.72 -33.29
C ASP A 89 -13.45 6.31 -33.53
N TYR A 90 -12.92 5.40 -32.70
CA TYR A 90 -11.56 4.87 -32.79
C TYR A 90 -11.47 3.47 -33.44
N ALA A 91 -12.58 2.91 -33.92
CA ALA A 91 -12.64 1.55 -34.49
C ALA A 91 -11.86 1.44 -35.81
N ARG A 92 -11.24 0.27 -36.04
CA ARG A 92 -10.38 -0.04 -37.19
C ARG A 92 -10.44 -1.52 -37.52
N ASP A 93 -10.40 -1.86 -38.80
CA ASP A 93 -10.19 -3.24 -39.25
C ASP A 93 -8.77 -3.73 -38.93
N MET A 94 -8.64 -5.03 -38.65
CA MET A 94 -7.36 -5.68 -38.38
C MET A 94 -6.70 -6.09 -39.70
N ASP A 95 -5.50 -5.56 -39.97
CA ASP A 95 -4.70 -6.01 -41.10
C ASP A 95 -3.91 -7.27 -40.71
N TRP A 96 -4.40 -8.43 -41.15
CA TRP A 96 -3.76 -9.73 -40.93
C TRP A 96 -2.45 -9.93 -41.72
N SER A 97 -2.09 -9.01 -42.62
CA SER A 97 -0.76 -8.99 -43.25
C SER A 97 0.31 -8.36 -42.35
N GLN A 98 -0.10 -7.61 -41.31
CA GLN A 98 0.80 -6.91 -40.39
C GLN A 98 0.85 -7.56 -39.00
N PRO A 99 1.96 -7.40 -38.26
CA PRO A 99 2.02 -7.85 -36.87
C PRO A 99 0.96 -7.18 -36.00
N PHE A 100 0.33 -7.94 -35.10
CA PHE A 100 -0.75 -7.47 -34.23
C PHE A 100 -0.32 -6.36 -33.24
N PHE A 101 0.80 -6.55 -32.53
CA PHE A 101 1.17 -5.64 -31.42
C PHE A 101 1.43 -4.18 -31.83
N PRO A 102 2.07 -3.87 -32.97
CA PRO A 102 2.17 -2.49 -33.48
C PRO A 102 0.80 -1.85 -33.78
N GLN A 103 -0.10 -2.57 -34.45
CA GLN A 103 -1.47 -2.09 -34.73
C GLN A 103 -2.21 -1.78 -33.42
N PHE A 104 -2.12 -2.71 -32.46
CA PHE A 104 -2.73 -2.56 -31.14
C PHE A 104 -2.12 -1.39 -30.32
N ALA A 105 -0.80 -1.18 -30.41
CA ALA A 105 -0.14 -0.05 -29.74
C ALA A 105 -0.58 1.31 -30.31
N GLN A 106 -0.75 1.41 -31.63
CA GLN A 106 -1.28 2.61 -32.30
C GLN A 106 -2.72 2.91 -31.85
N LEU A 107 -3.59 1.89 -31.81
CA LEU A 107 -4.95 2.03 -31.29
C LEU A 107 -4.96 2.50 -29.83
N ARG A 108 -4.13 1.88 -28.97
CA ARG A 108 -4.03 2.24 -27.55
C ARG A 108 -3.49 3.65 -27.28
N ALA A 109 -2.75 4.25 -28.21
CA ALA A 109 -2.26 5.61 -28.09
C ALA A 109 -3.39 6.64 -28.26
N VAL A 110 -4.24 6.45 -29.28
CA VAL A 110 -5.29 7.43 -29.64
C VAL A 110 -6.56 7.34 -28.79
N VAL A 111 -6.95 6.14 -28.36
CA VAL A 111 -8.15 5.94 -27.52
C VAL A 111 -7.92 6.67 -26.17
N PRO A 112 -8.91 7.40 -25.62
CA PRO A 112 -8.82 8.03 -24.31
C PRO A 112 -8.56 7.04 -23.16
N ALA A 113 -8.23 7.55 -21.99
CA ALA A 113 -8.22 6.79 -20.73
C ALA A 113 -8.92 7.58 -19.62
N LEU A 114 -9.50 6.85 -18.67
CA LEU A 114 -9.99 7.44 -17.43
C LEU A 114 -8.83 8.11 -16.71
N ALA A 115 -9.11 9.28 -16.13
CA ALA A 115 -8.14 10.10 -15.45
C ALA A 115 -7.60 9.41 -14.18
N LEU A 116 -8.12 9.79 -13.02
CA LEU A 116 -7.94 9.10 -11.77
C LEU A 116 -9.16 8.21 -11.62
N ILE A 117 -8.96 7.01 -11.10
CA ILE A 117 -10.11 6.28 -10.57
C ILE A 117 -10.34 6.93 -9.20
N ASN A 118 -11.43 7.68 -9.05
CA ASN A 118 -11.83 8.38 -7.81
C ASN A 118 -13.35 8.49 -7.83
N ASP A 119 -14.03 7.88 -6.87
CA ASP A 119 -15.49 7.85 -6.85
C ASP A 119 -16.08 9.10 -6.15
N ASN A 120 -17.05 9.74 -6.81
CA ASN A 120 -17.34 11.18 -6.61
C ASN A 120 -18.85 11.46 -6.49
N GLY A 121 -19.39 11.16 -5.30
CA GLY A 121 -20.79 11.36 -4.95
C GLY A 121 -21.06 11.27 -3.44
N ALA A 122 -22.24 11.74 -3.00
CA ALA A 122 -22.77 11.73 -1.64
C ALA A 122 -22.01 12.52 -0.54
N GLN A 123 -20.71 12.27 -0.26
CA GLN A 123 -19.95 13.07 0.73
C GLN A 123 -18.42 13.18 0.60
N SER A 124 -17.68 12.46 -0.24
CA SER A 124 -17.74 11.00 -0.39
C SER A 124 -17.28 10.38 0.96
N GLU A 125 -18.08 9.65 1.73
CA GLU A 125 -18.91 8.49 1.37
C GLU A 125 -18.53 7.87 0.03
N ASN A 126 -17.75 6.80 0.10
CA ASN A 126 -17.19 6.12 -1.07
C ASN A 126 -16.16 7.02 -1.77
N CYS A 127 -15.18 7.53 -1.01
CA CYS A 127 -13.90 7.89 -1.63
C CYS A 127 -13.23 6.57 -1.99
N GLU A 128 -13.25 6.20 -3.26
CA GLU A 128 -12.73 4.91 -3.67
C GLU A 128 -11.64 5.02 -4.73
N TYR A 129 -10.84 3.97 -4.83
CA TYR A 129 -10.07 3.60 -6.03
C TYR A 129 -9.04 4.55 -6.56
N THR A 130 -8.82 5.70 -5.94
CA THR A 130 -7.51 6.28 -6.10
C THR A 130 -6.62 5.32 -5.32
N TYR A 131 -6.06 4.35 -6.03
CA TYR A 131 -4.76 3.85 -5.66
C TYR A 131 -3.93 5.15 -5.48
N ASP A 132 -3.39 5.38 -4.28
CA ASP A 132 -3.06 6.71 -3.67
C ASP A 132 -4.18 7.68 -3.17
N PHE A 133 -5.35 7.22 -2.69
CA PHE A 133 -6.41 8.01 -2.05
C PHE A 133 -6.29 8.07 -0.52
N SER A 134 -7.07 8.96 0.07
CA SER A 134 -7.08 9.22 1.50
C SER A 134 -8.41 9.85 1.92
N ARG A 135 -8.71 9.91 3.22
CA ARG A 135 -9.60 10.91 3.84
C ARG A 135 -11.03 11.05 3.28
N GLY A 136 -11.61 9.98 2.75
CA GLY A 136 -13.06 9.93 2.70
C GLY A 136 -13.66 9.47 4.03
N LYS A 137 -14.93 9.09 3.92
CA LYS A 137 -15.62 8.16 4.82
C LYS A 137 -16.09 6.99 3.97
N ASN A 138 -16.14 5.77 4.50
CA ASN A 138 -16.15 4.54 3.70
C ASN A 138 -15.01 4.51 2.67
N ALA A 139 -13.83 5.02 3.00
CA ALA A 139 -12.84 5.24 1.96
C ALA A 139 -12.01 3.97 1.71
N TYR A 140 -12.12 3.46 0.47
CA TYR A 140 -11.88 2.08 0.11
C TYR A 140 -10.93 1.84 -1.07
N LEU A 141 -9.91 0.99 -0.84
CA LEU A 141 -8.96 0.47 -1.83
C LEU A 141 -7.98 1.50 -2.42
N VAL A 142 -6.97 1.78 -1.63
CA VAL A 142 -5.75 2.44 -2.05
C VAL A 142 -4.67 1.40 -2.31
N ILE A 143 -3.63 1.78 -3.03
CA ILE A 143 -2.37 1.01 -3.06
C ILE A 143 -1.36 1.59 -2.02
N SER A 144 -1.86 2.47 -1.13
CA SER A 144 -1.13 3.60 -0.51
C SER A 144 -2.10 4.50 0.33
N SER A 145 -2.89 3.99 1.29
CA SER A 145 -3.96 4.75 2.00
C SER A 145 -3.49 5.46 3.25
N TRP A 146 -4.21 6.55 3.56
CA TRP A 146 -4.15 7.17 4.87
C TRP A 146 -5.44 7.87 5.31
N PHE A 147 -5.58 8.06 6.63
CA PHE A 147 -6.39 9.08 7.30
C PHE A 147 -7.87 9.17 6.93
N VAL A 148 -8.42 8.06 6.48
CA VAL A 148 -9.85 7.87 6.42
C VAL A 148 -10.40 7.79 7.84
N GLU A 149 -11.64 8.24 8.05
CA GLU A 149 -12.33 8.01 9.33
C GLU A 149 -12.44 6.49 9.59
N ASP A 150 -12.80 5.73 8.56
CA ASP A 150 -12.93 4.29 8.45
C ASP A 150 -12.31 3.80 7.11
N SER A 151 -10.97 3.70 7.04
CA SER A 151 -10.27 3.17 5.85
C SER A 151 -10.37 1.69 5.96
N MET A 152 -10.70 1.07 4.84
CA MET A 152 -10.20 -0.25 4.59
C MET A 152 -9.19 -0.19 3.44
N TYR A 153 -8.13 -0.97 3.56
CA TYR A 153 -7.29 -1.39 2.44
C TYR A 153 -6.61 -0.25 1.69
N GLY A 154 -5.43 0.15 2.14
CA GLY A 154 -4.40 0.62 1.24
C GLY A 154 -3.54 -0.54 0.69
N TYR A 155 -2.24 -0.29 0.53
CA TYR A 155 -1.22 -1.35 0.57
C TYR A 155 0.07 -0.89 1.29
N GLN A 156 0.48 0.37 1.13
CA GLN A 156 0.77 1.18 2.32
C GLN A 156 -0.59 1.60 2.90
N ILE A 157 -0.83 1.51 4.20
CA ILE A 157 -2.17 1.72 4.80
C ILE A 157 -1.90 2.23 6.21
N ASN A 158 -2.21 3.47 6.55
CA ASN A 158 -1.69 4.01 7.81
C ASN A 158 -2.63 5.05 8.40
N ARG A 159 -2.76 5.04 9.73
CA ARG A 159 -3.54 6.01 10.52
C ARG A 159 -4.90 6.32 9.95
N VAL A 160 -5.90 5.65 10.47
CA VAL A 160 -7.24 5.55 9.97
C VAL A 160 -8.14 5.41 11.20
N LYS A 161 -9.16 6.23 11.41
CA LYS A 161 -9.68 6.43 12.78
C LYS A 161 -10.34 5.20 13.44
N ASP A 162 -10.94 4.34 12.65
CA ASP A 162 -11.01 2.90 12.91
C ASP A 162 -10.03 2.23 11.93
N VAL A 163 -8.77 1.96 12.33
CA VAL A 163 -7.76 1.50 11.35
C VAL A 163 -8.06 0.07 10.97
N TYR A 164 -8.85 -0.06 9.91
CA TYR A 164 -9.15 -1.34 9.37
C TYR A 164 -8.09 -1.75 8.35
N ASP A 165 -7.30 -2.70 8.82
CA ASP A 165 -6.56 -3.66 8.01
C ASP A 165 -5.52 -3.04 7.09
N SER A 166 -4.35 -2.89 7.70
CA SER A 166 -3.21 -2.23 7.12
C SER A 166 -2.19 -3.25 6.55
N HIS A 167 -1.10 -2.86 5.85
CA HIS A 167 -0.22 -3.86 5.17
C HIS A 167 1.28 -3.56 5.20
N PHE A 168 1.73 -2.38 4.77
CA PHE A 168 2.54 -1.58 5.71
C PHE A 168 1.55 -1.21 6.81
N MET A 169 1.42 -2.07 7.83
CA MET A 169 0.48 -1.90 8.94
C MET A 169 1.24 -1.34 10.13
N PHE A 170 0.80 -0.17 10.55
CA PHE A 170 1.47 0.62 11.55
C PHE A 170 0.41 1.05 12.55
N ASP A 171 0.26 0.29 13.65
CA ASP A 171 -0.79 0.35 14.70
C ASP A 171 -2.23 0.66 14.24
N SER A 172 -3.18 -0.21 14.59
CA SER A 172 -4.59 0.01 14.25
C SER A 172 -5.46 0.65 15.34
N GLU A 173 -6.23 1.72 15.08
CA GLU A 173 -6.90 2.52 16.13
C GLU A 173 -7.75 1.62 17.08
N LEU A 174 -7.70 1.82 18.41
CA LEU A 174 -7.17 3.05 19.01
C LEU A 174 -5.62 3.10 19.20
N ILE A 175 -4.90 2.06 18.76
CA ILE A 175 -3.43 2.00 18.55
C ILE A 175 -3.08 2.92 17.33
N TYR A 176 -2.02 3.77 17.27
CA TYR A 176 -1.89 4.68 16.09
C TYR A 176 -0.52 5.18 15.54
N GLU A 177 0.60 4.48 15.73
CA GLU A 177 1.43 4.02 14.58
C GLU A 177 2.64 3.15 15.03
N GLY A 178 2.68 1.82 14.72
CA GLY A 178 3.68 0.87 15.24
C GLY A 178 4.01 -0.37 14.37
N ILE A 179 5.31 -0.67 14.16
CA ILE A 179 5.86 -1.43 13.00
C ILE A 179 5.91 -2.90 13.33
N ALA A 180 5.40 -3.71 12.40
CA ALA A 180 5.12 -5.12 12.65
C ALA A 180 4.33 -5.31 13.96
N VAL A 181 3.44 -4.36 14.30
CA VAL A 181 2.54 -4.50 15.44
C VAL A 181 1.44 -5.45 15.04
N GLU A 182 1.55 -6.66 15.58
CA GLU A 182 0.69 -7.77 15.26
C GLU A 182 -0.24 -8.02 16.45
N LYS A 183 -1.56 -7.92 16.24
CA LYS A 183 -2.59 -8.35 17.23
C LYS A 183 -2.42 -7.67 18.58
N SER A 184 -2.52 -6.34 18.60
CA SER A 184 -2.35 -5.55 19.81
C SER A 184 -3.62 -4.76 20.14
N TYR A 185 -3.87 -4.42 21.40
CA TYR A 185 -5.08 -3.68 21.80
C TYR A 185 -4.84 -2.80 23.02
N ARG A 186 -5.27 -1.53 22.95
CA ARG A 186 -4.87 -0.45 23.89
C ARG A 186 -3.35 -0.49 24.12
N CYS A 187 -2.63 -0.62 23.02
CA CYS A 187 -1.18 -0.62 23.00
C CYS A 187 -0.72 0.74 22.46
N SER A 188 0.28 1.31 23.10
CA SER A 188 0.79 2.64 22.76
C SER A 188 2.31 2.65 22.88
N TRP A 189 2.97 3.22 21.86
CA TRP A 189 4.44 3.27 21.73
C TRP A 189 5.07 1.88 21.67
N VAL A 190 4.84 1.21 20.54
CA VAL A 190 5.10 -0.21 20.38
C VAL A 190 5.78 -0.56 19.04
N MET A 191 6.77 -1.46 19.08
CA MET A 191 7.50 -1.93 17.90
C MET A 191 7.81 -3.41 17.99
N ASN A 192 7.56 -4.14 16.89
CA ASN A 192 7.71 -5.59 16.78
C ASN A 192 6.94 -6.36 17.88
N ILE A 193 5.84 -5.80 18.38
CA ILE A 193 5.04 -6.47 19.40
C ILE A 193 4.00 -7.39 18.78
N LYS A 194 3.70 -8.50 19.47
CA LYS A 194 2.90 -9.59 18.94
C LYS A 194 1.98 -10.21 19.99
N SER A 195 0.67 -10.09 19.80
CA SER A 195 -0.33 -10.58 20.77
C SER A 195 -0.16 -9.90 22.12
N CYS A 196 -0.39 -8.60 22.22
CA CYS A 196 -0.30 -7.89 23.51
C CYS A 196 -1.51 -7.00 23.78
N ARG A 197 -1.81 -6.75 25.07
CA ARG A 197 -2.87 -5.81 25.46
C ARG A 197 -2.39 -4.87 26.56
N ASP A 198 -2.94 -3.68 26.62
CA ASP A 198 -2.67 -2.75 27.73
C ASP A 198 -1.17 -2.50 27.90
N ILE A 199 -0.49 -2.26 26.77
CA ILE A 199 0.95 -2.05 26.70
C ILE A 199 1.23 -0.56 26.59
N THR A 200 2.10 -0.06 27.47
CA THR A 200 2.60 1.32 27.41
C THR A 200 4.12 1.25 27.39
N PHE A 201 4.74 1.56 26.24
CA PHE A 201 6.17 1.32 25.98
C PHE A 201 6.52 -0.18 25.91
N GLY A 202 6.47 -0.72 24.69
CA GLY A 202 6.71 -2.14 24.41
C GLY A 202 7.61 -2.38 23.19
N TYR A 203 8.74 -3.04 23.39
CA TYR A 203 9.65 -3.43 22.32
C TYR A 203 9.86 -4.93 22.27
N ASP A 204 9.69 -5.55 21.09
CA ASP A 204 9.82 -7.00 20.91
C ASP A 204 9.09 -7.76 22.03
N LEU A 205 7.83 -7.40 22.28
CA LEU A 205 6.98 -8.03 23.27
C LEU A 205 6.10 -9.09 22.61
N GLN A 206 5.97 -10.26 23.23
CA GLN A 206 5.07 -11.27 22.69
C GLN A 206 4.29 -12.02 23.77
N ASN A 207 2.98 -12.08 23.61
CA ASN A 207 2.04 -12.57 24.63
C ASN A 207 2.24 -11.85 25.98
N CYS A 208 2.07 -10.53 25.98
CA CYS A 208 2.23 -9.68 27.16
C CYS A 208 0.98 -8.87 27.45
N SER A 209 0.67 -8.62 28.72
CA SER A 209 -0.50 -7.82 29.11
C SER A 209 -0.25 -6.96 30.33
N ASP A 210 -0.73 -5.71 30.32
CA ASP A 210 -0.53 -4.82 31.47
C ASP A 210 0.99 -4.69 31.76
N CYS A 211 1.75 -4.39 30.70
CA CYS A 211 3.19 -4.22 30.77
C CYS A 211 3.55 -2.78 30.41
N ILE A 212 4.40 -2.19 31.24
CA ILE A 212 4.88 -0.83 31.11
C ILE A 212 6.40 -0.89 30.97
N LEU A 213 7.00 -0.08 30.09
CA LEU A 213 8.46 0.07 29.96
C LEU A 213 9.17 -1.29 29.83
N SER A 214 8.67 -2.13 28.93
CA SER A 214 9.05 -3.54 28.86
C SER A 214 9.60 -3.93 27.49
N ALA A 215 10.68 -4.73 27.49
CA ALA A 215 11.40 -5.13 26.29
C ALA A 215 11.75 -6.63 26.30
N GLY A 216 11.56 -7.32 25.19
CA GLY A 216 11.94 -8.73 25.05
C GLY A 216 11.14 -9.72 25.91
N LEU A 217 10.04 -9.30 26.56
CA LEU A 217 9.25 -10.19 27.41
C LEU A 217 8.42 -11.19 26.60
N ARG A 218 8.22 -12.38 27.19
CA ARG A 218 7.43 -13.48 26.64
C ARG A 218 6.52 -14.06 27.73
N ASN A 219 5.21 -14.09 27.50
CA ASN A 219 4.22 -14.68 28.43
C ASN A 219 4.26 -14.01 29.83
N LYS A 220 4.17 -12.68 29.86
CA LYS A 220 4.29 -11.86 31.07
C LYS A 220 3.13 -10.90 31.24
N GLN A 221 2.82 -10.59 32.49
CA GLN A 221 1.79 -9.62 32.84
C GLN A 221 2.20 -8.83 34.06
N TYR A 222 1.65 -7.63 34.26
CA TYR A 222 1.96 -6.80 35.44
C TYR A 222 3.47 -6.53 35.57
N CYS A 223 4.11 -6.20 34.45
CA CYS A 223 5.54 -5.92 34.39
C CYS A 223 5.82 -4.43 34.25
N ILE A 224 6.84 -3.95 34.96
CA ILE A 224 7.35 -2.58 34.84
C ILE A 224 8.88 -2.66 34.86
N TRP A 225 9.57 -2.08 33.86
CA TRP A 225 11.02 -2.28 33.65
C TRP A 225 11.45 -3.76 33.62
N ASN A 226 10.65 -4.60 32.95
CA ASN A 226 10.78 -6.07 32.93
C ASN A 226 10.66 -6.79 34.30
N GLU A 227 10.50 -6.08 35.42
CA GLU A 227 10.28 -6.67 36.73
C GLU A 227 8.83 -7.13 36.91
N GLN A 228 8.62 -8.28 37.54
CA GLN A 228 7.31 -8.88 37.77
C GLN A 228 6.73 -8.40 39.10
N TYR A 229 5.56 -7.75 39.05
CA TYR A 229 4.83 -7.29 40.23
C TYR A 229 3.61 -8.17 40.53
N THR A 230 3.08 -8.08 41.75
CA THR A 230 1.70 -8.51 42.01
C THR A 230 0.72 -7.52 41.37
N GLN A 231 -0.54 -7.91 41.15
CA GLN A 231 -1.53 -7.00 40.58
C GLN A 231 -1.74 -5.74 41.44
N ALA A 232 -1.71 -5.87 42.77
CA ALA A 232 -1.86 -4.74 43.68
C ALA A 232 -0.67 -3.78 43.62
N ASP A 233 0.56 -4.32 43.64
CA ASP A 233 1.78 -3.51 43.53
C ASP A 233 1.91 -2.88 42.15
N TYR A 234 1.48 -3.57 41.09
CA TYR A 234 1.46 -3.04 39.72
C TYR A 234 0.47 -1.89 39.60
N GLU A 235 -0.78 -2.04 40.07
CA GLU A 235 -1.76 -0.94 40.00
C GLU A 235 -1.39 0.23 40.92
N GLN A 236 -0.64 0.01 42.01
CA GLN A 236 -0.06 1.11 42.78
C GLN A 236 1.08 1.79 42.01
N LYS A 237 2.08 1.05 41.53
CA LYS A 237 3.20 1.60 40.75
C LYS A 237 2.74 2.30 39.48
N LYS A 238 1.73 1.77 38.78
CA LYS A 238 1.11 2.39 37.60
C LYS A 238 0.46 3.75 37.91
N LYS A 239 -0.04 3.96 39.13
CA LYS A 239 -0.47 5.30 39.61
C LYS A 239 0.73 6.17 39.95
N ASP A 240 1.75 5.61 40.61
CA ASP A 240 2.99 6.32 40.92
C ASP A 240 3.72 6.81 39.64
N LEU A 241 3.58 6.07 38.53
CA LEU A 241 4.04 6.42 37.18
C LEU A 241 3.23 7.53 36.49
N GLN A 242 2.01 7.83 36.96
CA GLN A 242 1.16 8.91 36.45
C GLN A 242 1.01 8.88 34.91
N LEU A 243 0.56 7.75 34.33
CA LEU A 243 0.46 7.59 32.85
C LEU A 243 -0.58 8.50 32.17
N ASP A 244 -1.41 9.19 32.95
CA ASP A 244 -2.31 10.26 32.53
C ASP A 244 -1.63 11.66 32.52
N ASN A 245 -0.44 11.78 33.13
CA ASN A 245 0.39 12.98 33.13
C ASN A 245 1.40 12.96 31.98
N GLN A 246 1.31 13.94 31.07
CA GLN A 246 2.22 14.04 29.92
C GLN A 246 3.70 14.24 30.32
N GLU A 247 4.00 14.94 31.43
CA GLU A 247 5.39 15.12 31.89
C GLU A 247 6.00 13.77 32.32
N ALA A 248 5.19 12.84 32.80
CA ALA A 248 5.62 11.46 33.03
C ALA A 248 5.80 10.71 31.71
N ILE A 249 4.81 10.73 30.81
CA ILE A 249 4.88 10.06 29.49
C ILE A 249 6.13 10.45 28.68
N GLU A 250 6.60 11.71 28.75
CA GLU A 250 7.84 12.11 28.08
C GLU A 250 9.12 11.71 28.84
N LYS A 251 9.14 11.72 30.19
CA LYS A 251 10.26 11.14 30.96
C LYS A 251 10.42 9.66 30.64
N LEU A 252 9.30 8.93 30.58
CA LEU A 252 9.24 7.52 30.24
C LEU A 252 9.70 7.21 28.81
N LYS A 253 9.51 8.12 27.84
CA LYS A 253 10.07 8.00 26.47
C LYS A 253 11.58 8.22 26.38
N ILE A 254 12.18 8.92 27.34
CA ILE A 254 13.64 9.12 27.40
C ILE A 254 14.32 7.94 28.11
N GLU A 255 13.60 7.28 29.02
CA GLU A 255 14.07 6.13 29.79
C GLU A 255 13.90 4.76 29.07
N PHE A 256 13.23 4.72 27.91
CA PHE A 256 12.84 3.49 27.18
C PHE A 256 13.41 3.39 25.76
#